data_AF-A0A1Q5JBV5-F1
#
_entry.id   AF-A0A1Q5JBV5-F1
#
_cell.length_a   1.000
_cell.length_b   1.000
_cell.length_c   1.000
_cell.angle_alpha   90.00
_cell.angle_beta   90.00
_cell.angle_gamma   90.00
#
_symmetry.space_group_name_H-M   'P 1'
#
loop_
_entity.id
_entity.type
_entity.pdbx_description
1 polymer ?
#
loop_
_entity_poly.entity_id
_entity_poly.type
_entity_poly.pdbx_seq_one_letter_code
_entity_poly.pdbx_strand_id
1 'polypeptide(L)'
;MNTLSAAQTLAAGVWQSGLGQFLAGLIVVFVLIGAVALGFRVRDRESRTPKPEEHPHRPETDRLPGEMSEYRRPAEMPQTDGEHRLMPYQLKNSGTSGTETSPDPPSEEKRKWGGISSGGFGSGGTGHGD
;
A
#
# COMPACT_ATOMS: atom_id res chain seq x y z
N MET A 1 28.16 42.94 42.67
CA MET A 1 27.36 41.70 42.74
C MET A 1 27.37 41.09 41.35
N ASN A 2 28.03 39.94 41.21
CA ASN A 2 28.36 39.39 39.90
C ASN A 2 27.12 38.70 39.33
N THR A 3 26.59 39.22 38.24
CA THR A 3 25.34 38.76 37.59
C THR A 3 25.36 37.27 37.21
N LEU A 4 26.56 36.72 36.96
CA LEU A 4 26.80 35.30 36.70
C LEU A 4 26.43 34.41 37.91
N SER A 5 26.73 34.86 39.13
CA SER A 5 26.41 34.09 40.34
C SER A 5 24.91 34.05 40.60
N ALA A 6 24.21 35.15 40.36
CA ALA A 6 22.75 35.20 40.48
C ALA A 6 22.06 34.30 39.44
N ALA A 7 22.54 34.31 38.19
CA ALA A 7 22.03 33.44 37.13
C ALA A 7 22.25 31.95 37.47
N GLN A 8 23.40 31.58 38.04
CA GLN A 8 23.69 30.20 38.47
C GLN A 8 22.80 29.74 39.63
N THR A 9 22.52 30.59 40.62
CA THR A 9 21.61 30.26 41.73
C THR A 9 20.17 30.10 41.25
N LEU A 10 19.71 30.96 40.33
CA LEU A 10 18.39 30.84 39.72
C LEU A 10 18.28 29.58 38.84
N ALA A 11 19.30 29.31 38.01
CA ALA A 11 19.34 28.10 37.19
C ALA A 11 19.29 26.83 38.06
N ALA A 12 20.09 26.75 39.12
CA ALA A 12 20.08 25.61 40.05
C ALA A 12 18.68 25.38 40.65
N GLY A 13 17.99 26.45 41.08
CA GLY A 13 16.62 26.38 41.58
C GLY A 13 15.58 25.92 40.54
N VAL A 14 15.75 26.30 39.27
CA VAL A 14 14.86 25.87 38.16
C VAL A 14 14.98 24.36 37.88
N TRP A 15 16.18 23.80 38.01
CA TRP A 15 16.40 22.36 37.84
C TRP A 15 15.86 21.55 39.03
N GLN A 16 15.97 22.07 40.27
CA GLN A 16 15.47 21.38 41.48
C GLN A 16 13.94 21.50 41.67
N SER A 17 13.31 22.55 41.12
CA SER A 17 11.86 22.77 41.21
C SER A 17 11.02 21.95 40.22
N GLY A 18 11.66 21.19 39.32
CA GLY A 18 10.97 20.43 38.27
C GLY A 18 10.47 21.27 37.09
N LEU A 19 10.58 22.60 37.15
CA LEU A 19 10.19 23.49 36.06
C LEU A 19 11.02 23.25 34.79
N GLY A 20 12.31 22.92 34.96
CA GLY A 20 13.18 22.53 33.83
C GLY A 20 12.65 21.28 33.09
N GLN A 21 12.20 20.27 33.83
CA GLN A 21 11.65 19.03 33.24
C GLN A 21 10.31 19.29 32.53
N PHE A 22 9.47 20.15 33.08
CA PHE A 22 8.22 20.55 32.43
C PHE A 22 8.47 21.28 31.11
N LEU A 23 9.41 22.25 31.10
CA LEU A 23 9.77 22.98 29.89
C LEU A 23 10.41 22.07 28.84
N ALA A 24 11.28 21.13 29.26
CA ALA A 24 11.86 20.15 28.37
C ALA A 24 10.78 19.26 27.72
N GLY A 25 9.83 18.76 28.52
CA GLY A 25 8.68 18.00 28.01
C GLY A 25 7.84 18.81 27.02
N LEU A 26 7.58 20.08 27.33
CA LEU A 26 6.81 20.98 26.46
C LEU A 26 7.52 21.21 25.12
N ILE A 27 8.84 21.39 25.12
CA ILE A 27 9.65 21.49 23.90
C ILE A 27 9.50 20.23 23.05
N VAL A 28 9.60 19.04 23.64
CA VAL A 28 9.42 17.77 22.92
C VAL A 28 8.02 17.68 22.31
N VAL A 29 6.97 18.06 23.05
CA VAL A 29 5.60 18.08 22.54
C VAL A 29 5.47 19.01 21.33
N PHE A 30 6.01 20.22 21.39
CA PHE A 30 5.97 21.16 20.26
C PHE A 30 6.72 20.65 19.04
N VAL A 31 7.86 19.98 19.22
CA VAL A 31 8.62 19.36 18.12
C VAL A 31 7.79 18.25 17.46
N LEU A 32 7.14 17.39 18.25
CA LEU A 32 6.30 16.32 17.72
C LEU A 32 5.07 16.85 16.96
N ILE A 33 4.39 17.86 17.51
CA ILE A 33 3.27 18.53 16.83
C ILE A 33 3.75 19.13 15.51
N GLY A 34 4.91 19.80 15.50
CA GLY A 34 5.51 20.37 14.30
C GLY A 34 5.81 19.31 13.23
N ALA A 35 6.37 18.17 13.63
CA ALA A 35 6.64 17.06 12.71
C ALA A 35 5.36 16.49 12.08
N VAL A 36 4.30 16.29 12.87
CA VAL A 36 3.00 15.81 12.38
C VAL A 36 2.35 16.83 11.45
N ALA A 37 2.35 18.12 11.83
CA ALA A 37 1.80 19.20 11.01
C ALA A 37 2.55 19.35 9.68
N LEU A 38 3.88 19.17 9.68
CA LEU A 38 4.68 19.14 8.45
C LEU A 38 4.30 17.95 7.57
N GLY A 39 4.10 16.76 8.14
CA GLY A 39 3.62 15.57 7.43
C GLY A 39 2.27 15.80 6.77
N PHE A 40 1.31 16.41 7.48
CA PHE A 40 0.02 16.77 6.89
C PHE A 40 0.16 17.82 5.78
N ARG A 41 0.99 18.84 5.98
CA ARG A 41 1.25 19.86 4.94
C ARG A 41 1.88 19.28 3.68
N VAL A 42 2.71 18.25 3.79
CA VAL A 42 3.28 17.53 2.64
C VAL A 42 2.18 16.72 1.95
N ARG A 43 1.38 15.96 2.70
CA ARG A 43 0.26 15.17 2.14
C ARG A 43 -0.78 16.05 1.43
N ASP A 44 -1.06 17.25 1.95
CA ASP A 44 -2.02 18.17 1.34
C ASP A 44 -1.54 18.76 0.01
N ARG A 45 -0.24 18.64 -0.32
CA ARG A 45 0.29 18.98 -1.64
C ARG A 45 0.10 17.87 -2.67
N GLU A 46 -0.20 16.65 -2.21
CA GLU A 46 -0.56 15.54 -3.09
C GLU A 46 -2.04 15.67 -3.50
N SER A 47 -2.38 15.05 -4.63
CA SER A 47 -3.77 14.97 -5.05
C SER A 47 -4.60 14.29 -3.95
N ARG A 48 -5.73 14.89 -3.60
CA ARG A 48 -6.66 14.31 -2.63
C ARG A 48 -7.02 12.90 -3.06
N THR A 49 -7.11 11.98 -2.09
CA THR A 49 -7.71 10.65 -2.31
C THR A 49 -9.07 10.84 -2.99
N PRO A 50 -9.31 10.17 -4.13
CA PRO A 50 -10.55 10.34 -4.89
C PRO A 50 -11.74 10.03 -3.98
N LYS A 51 -12.78 10.85 -4.07
CA LYS A 51 -14.01 10.60 -3.33
C LYS A 51 -14.78 9.43 -3.96
N PRO A 52 -15.64 8.72 -3.20
CA PRO A 52 -16.51 7.66 -3.71
C PRO A 52 -17.24 8.03 -5.00
N GLU A 53 -17.68 9.29 -5.12
CA GLU A 53 -18.39 9.80 -6.29
C GLU A 53 -17.49 10.10 -7.49
N GLU A 54 -16.18 10.27 -7.26
CA GLU A 54 -15.15 10.46 -8.29
C GLU A 54 -14.61 9.11 -8.80
N HIS A 55 -14.96 7.99 -8.15
CA HIS A 55 -14.64 6.68 -8.70
C HIS A 55 -15.42 6.46 -10.01
N PRO A 56 -14.82 5.73 -10.97
CA PRO A 56 -15.52 5.33 -12.17
C PRO A 56 -16.82 4.59 -11.83
N HIS A 57 -17.95 5.23 -12.13
CA HIS A 57 -19.25 4.59 -11.99
C HIS A 57 -19.47 3.63 -13.13
N ARG A 58 -20.25 2.59 -12.84
CA ARG A 58 -20.74 1.69 -13.87
C ARG A 58 -21.57 2.50 -14.87
N PRO A 59 -21.40 2.30 -16.19
CA PRO A 59 -22.26 2.93 -17.18
C PRO A 59 -23.73 2.59 -16.92
N GLU A 60 -24.65 3.49 -17.31
CA GLU A 60 -26.11 3.34 -17.17
C GLU A 60 -26.69 2.25 -18.09
N THR A 61 -26.14 1.04 -17.99
CA THR A 61 -26.56 -0.13 -18.75
C THR A 61 -26.88 -1.25 -17.76
N ASP A 62 -28.08 -1.81 -17.89
CA ASP A 62 -28.55 -2.93 -17.05
C ASP A 62 -27.83 -4.26 -17.35
N ARG A 63 -26.96 -4.28 -18.37
CA ARG A 63 -26.16 -5.45 -18.76
C ARG A 63 -24.90 -5.54 -17.92
N LEU A 64 -24.76 -6.59 -17.09
CA LEU A 64 -23.53 -6.91 -16.35
C LEU A 64 -22.28 -6.64 -17.21
N PRO A 65 -21.16 -6.15 -16.63
CA PRO A 65 -19.95 -5.99 -17.43
C PRO A 65 -19.67 -7.37 -18.04
N GLY A 66 -19.50 -7.43 -19.36
CA GLY A 66 -19.20 -8.69 -20.02
C GLY A 66 -17.96 -9.31 -19.40
N GLU A 67 -17.86 -10.65 -19.48
CA GLU A 67 -16.60 -11.30 -19.19
C GLU A 67 -15.53 -10.76 -20.15
N MET A 68 -14.58 -9.99 -19.62
CA MET A 68 -13.40 -9.60 -20.37
C MET A 68 -12.27 -10.49 -19.84
N SER A 69 -11.98 -11.56 -20.57
CA SER A 69 -10.78 -12.35 -20.32
C SER A 69 -9.65 -11.77 -21.15
N GLU A 70 -8.61 -11.31 -20.47
CA GLU A 70 -7.35 -10.97 -21.12
C GLU A 70 -6.40 -12.15 -20.97
N TYR A 71 -5.81 -12.59 -22.08
CA TYR A 71 -4.81 -13.65 -22.02
C TYR A 71 -3.52 -13.08 -21.48
N ARG A 72 -3.01 -13.74 -20.46
CA ARG A 72 -1.78 -13.37 -19.77
C ARG A 72 -0.69 -14.32 -20.19
N ARG A 73 0.47 -13.79 -20.60
CA ARG A 73 1.62 -14.64 -20.91
C ARG A 73 2.01 -15.43 -19.65
N PRO A 74 2.07 -16.77 -19.72
CA PRO A 74 2.47 -17.55 -18.57
C PRO A 74 3.92 -17.24 -18.23
N ALA A 75 4.21 -17.06 -16.94
CA ALA A 75 5.58 -16.98 -16.47
C ALA A 75 6.12 -18.41 -16.32
N GLU A 76 7.08 -18.77 -17.17
CA GLU A 76 7.77 -20.04 -17.06
C GLU A 76 8.62 -20.07 -15.79
N MET A 77 8.46 -21.14 -15.00
CA MET A 77 9.28 -21.34 -13.80
C MET A 77 10.69 -21.70 -14.25
N PRO A 78 11.74 -21.02 -13.73
CA PRO A 78 13.11 -21.42 -13.99
C PRO A 78 13.32 -22.88 -13.57
N GLN A 79 13.81 -23.71 -14.48
CA GLN A 79 14.18 -25.08 -14.15
C GLN A 79 15.45 -25.04 -13.30
N THR A 80 15.44 -25.77 -12.18
CA THR A 80 16.60 -25.90 -11.30
C THR A 80 17.04 -27.36 -11.24
N ASP A 81 18.31 -27.57 -10.91
CA ASP A 81 18.98 -28.87 -10.79
C ASP A 81 18.50 -29.72 -9.59
N GLY A 82 17.58 -29.17 -8.78
CA GLY A 82 17.01 -29.82 -7.61
C GLY A 82 17.87 -29.72 -6.34
N GLU A 83 19.18 -29.50 -6.49
CA GLU A 83 20.08 -29.18 -5.38
C GLU A 83 19.86 -27.74 -4.90
N HIS A 84 19.68 -26.81 -5.84
CA HIS A 84 19.43 -25.40 -5.55
C HIS A 84 17.93 -25.12 -5.54
N ARG A 85 17.30 -25.25 -4.35
CA ARG A 85 15.90 -24.83 -4.17
C ARG A 85 15.78 -23.33 -4.44
N LEU A 86 14.88 -22.98 -5.36
CA LEU A 86 14.55 -21.59 -5.67
C LEU A 86 13.80 -20.96 -4.48
N MET A 87 14.39 -19.91 -3.93
CA MET A 87 13.77 -19.07 -2.92
C MET A 87 12.89 -18.00 -3.59
N PRO A 88 11.86 -17.47 -2.89
CA PRO A 88 10.91 -16.50 -3.48
C PRO A 88 11.58 -15.27 -4.11
N TYR A 89 12.69 -14.80 -3.53
CA TYR A 89 13.47 -13.66 -4.02
C TYR A 89 14.36 -13.98 -5.24
N GLN A 90 14.56 -15.26 -5.56
CA GLN A 90 15.33 -15.70 -6.74
C GLN A 90 14.44 -15.86 -7.97
N LEU A 91 13.12 -15.81 -7.80
CA LEU A 91 12.18 -15.71 -8.90
C LEU A 91 12.30 -14.30 -9.49
N LYS A 92 13.12 -14.13 -10.54
CA LYS A 92 13.34 -12.86 -11.28
C LYS A 92 12.08 -12.10 -11.69
N ASN A 93 10.96 -12.77 -11.60
CA ASN A 93 9.74 -12.45 -12.27
C ASN A 93 8.57 -12.40 -11.25
N SER A 94 8.76 -12.66 -9.96
CA SER A 94 7.69 -12.82 -8.96
C SER A 94 6.78 -11.60 -8.73
N GLY A 95 7.17 -10.39 -9.16
CA GLY A 95 6.35 -9.19 -9.06
C GLY A 95 5.61 -8.76 -10.34
N THR A 96 6.05 -9.22 -11.51
CA THR A 96 5.55 -8.80 -12.84
C THR A 96 5.25 -9.98 -13.78
N SER A 97 5.42 -11.20 -13.28
CA SER A 97 5.14 -12.44 -14.01
C SER A 97 3.68 -12.52 -14.40
N GLY A 98 3.43 -12.38 -15.69
CA GLY A 98 2.08 -12.30 -16.22
C GLY A 98 1.48 -10.90 -16.08
N THR A 99 2.25 -9.82 -16.15
CA THR A 99 1.65 -8.53 -16.54
C THR A 99 1.68 -8.31 -18.04
N GLU A 100 2.39 -9.17 -18.79
CA GLU A 100 2.42 -9.12 -20.25
C GLU A 100 1.14 -9.75 -20.83
N THR A 101 0.42 -8.95 -21.61
CA THR A 101 -0.68 -9.40 -22.45
C THR A 101 -0.16 -10.37 -23.50
N SER A 102 -0.73 -11.57 -23.57
CA SER A 102 -0.49 -12.53 -24.63
C SER A 102 -1.42 -12.23 -25.80
N PRO A 103 -0.92 -12.08 -27.04
CA PRO A 103 -1.78 -11.93 -28.21
C PRO A 103 -2.50 -13.25 -28.57
N ASP A 104 -1.95 -14.39 -28.15
CA ASP A 104 -2.46 -15.71 -28.50
C ASP A 104 -3.30 -16.34 -27.37
N PRO A 105 -4.41 -17.02 -27.72
CA PRO A 105 -5.21 -17.76 -26.76
C PRO A 105 -4.46 -18.99 -26.22
N PRO A 106 -4.72 -19.40 -24.96
CA PRO A 106 -4.11 -20.59 -24.38
C PRO A 106 -4.58 -21.87 -25.09
N SER A 107 -3.71 -22.88 -25.10
CA SER A 107 -4.03 -24.22 -25.61
C SER A 107 -5.26 -24.83 -24.92
N GLU A 108 -5.95 -25.75 -25.59
CA GLU A 108 -7.16 -26.42 -25.07
C GLU A 108 -6.94 -27.05 -23.69
N GLU A 109 -5.77 -27.64 -23.49
CA GLU A 109 -5.39 -28.24 -22.22
C GLU A 109 -5.28 -27.22 -21.07
N LYS A 110 -4.97 -25.96 -21.37
CA LYS A 110 -4.93 -24.88 -20.37
C LYS A 110 -6.31 -24.24 -20.19
N ARG A 111 -7.13 -24.19 -21.26
CA ARG A 111 -8.53 -23.72 -21.20
C ARG A 111 -9.40 -24.58 -20.29
N LYS A 112 -9.12 -25.90 -20.19
CA LYS A 112 -9.86 -26.81 -19.30
C LYS A 112 -9.87 -26.36 -17.83
N TRP A 113 -8.87 -25.59 -17.41
CA TRP A 113 -8.77 -25.05 -16.05
C TRP A 113 -9.36 -23.64 -15.87
N GLY A 114 -9.82 -23.00 -16.96
CA GLY A 114 -10.50 -21.70 -16.94
C GLY A 114 -12.02 -21.79 -17.10
N GLY A 115 -12.56 -23.00 -17.26
CA GLY A 115 -13.94 -23.25 -17.68
C GLY A 115 -14.95 -23.39 -16.53
N ILE A 116 -15.13 -22.33 -15.74
CA ILE A 116 -16.41 -22.06 -15.08
C ILE A 116 -16.59 -20.55 -15.18
N SER A 117 -17.68 -20.08 -15.78
CA SER A 117 -17.96 -18.64 -15.83
C SER A 117 -17.93 -18.12 -14.38
N SER A 118 -16.95 -17.28 -14.06
CA SER A 118 -16.92 -16.63 -12.76
C SER A 118 -18.12 -15.68 -12.74
N GLY A 119 -19.20 -16.08 -12.07
CA GLY A 119 -20.36 -15.22 -11.88
C GLY A 119 -19.89 -13.84 -11.40
N GLY A 120 -20.49 -12.79 -11.95
CA GLY A 120 -20.11 -11.42 -11.62
C GLY A 120 -20.05 -11.21 -10.11
N PHE A 121 -19.09 -10.41 -9.63
CA PHE A 121 -18.89 -10.15 -8.20
C PHE A 121 -20.23 -9.78 -7.53
N GLY A 122 -20.72 -10.64 -6.63
CA GLY A 122 -22.00 -10.46 -5.92
C GLY A 122 -23.20 -11.28 -6.47
N SER A 123 -23.08 -11.94 -7.63
CA SER A 123 -24.10 -12.88 -8.09
C SER A 123 -23.89 -14.22 -7.41
N GLY A 124 -24.61 -14.52 -6.33
CA GLY A 124 -24.59 -15.83 -5.65
C GLY A 124 -25.18 -16.98 -6.49
N GLY A 125 -25.06 -16.97 -7.81
CA GLY A 125 -25.59 -17.97 -8.73
C GLY A 125 -24.54 -19.02 -9.07
N THR A 126 -24.90 -20.29 -8.97
CA THR A 126 -24.10 -21.41 -9.48
C THR A 126 -23.98 -21.28 -10.99
N GLY A 127 -22.76 -21.11 -11.51
CA GLY A 127 -22.51 -21.09 -12.96
C GLY A 127 -23.15 -22.30 -13.64
N HIS A 128 -23.91 -22.07 -14.72
CA HIS A 128 -24.46 -23.14 -15.55
C HIS A 128 -23.33 -23.67 -16.44
N GLY A 129 -23.04 -24.96 -16.34
CA GLY A 129 -22.20 -25.66 -17.30
C GLY A 129 -23.11 -26.45 -18.23
N ASP A 130 -22.94 -26.24 -19.53
CA ASP A 130 -23.45 -27.10 -20.60
C ASP A 130 -22.27 -27.86 -21.22
#